data_AF-A0A0J9EGF2-F1
#
_entry.id   AF-A0A0J9EGF2-F1
#
_cell.length_a   1.000
_cell.length_b   1.000
_cell.length_c   1.000
_cell.angle_alpha   90.00
_cell.angle_beta   90.00
_cell.angle_gamma   90.00
#
_symmetry.space_group_name_H-M   'P 1'
#
loop_
_entity.id
_entity.type
_entity.pdbx_description
1 polymer ?
#
loop_
_entity_poly.entity_id
_entity_poly.type
_entity_poly.pdbx_seq_one_letter_code
_entity_poly.pdbx_strand_id
1 'polypeptide(L)'
;PCKGGKPPCMGGGTWKKVEEIRHQTGMKEIYQKRKETIERVFADGKEKHGMRYTQYRGLAKVTMELTLLFACMNLKKLAIWKWRKGGLRNPCSFVWIFEPIYFYIKFKMVPGASHQEPFCLQSEPVS
;
A
#
# COMPACT_ATOMS: atom_id res chain seq x y z
N PRO A 1 -23.13 2.34 27.76
CA PRO A 1 -22.30 3.55 27.60
C PRO A 1 -20.84 3.29 27.98
N CYS A 2 -20.03 2.83 27.02
CA CYS A 2 -18.60 2.59 27.23
C CYS A 2 -17.84 3.91 27.15
N LYS A 3 -17.23 4.34 28.26
CA LYS A 3 -16.33 5.51 28.27
C LYS A 3 -15.04 5.13 27.55
N GLY A 4 -14.84 5.65 26.35
CA GLY A 4 -13.59 5.50 25.60
C GLY A 4 -12.45 6.18 26.35
N GLY A 5 -11.49 5.37 26.82
CA GLY A 5 -10.24 5.87 27.38
C GLY A 5 -9.48 6.69 26.33
N LYS A 6 -9.20 7.95 26.64
CA LYS A 6 -8.27 8.77 25.88
C LYS A 6 -6.88 8.13 25.97
N PRO A 7 -6.18 7.84 24.86
CA PRO A 7 -4.86 7.25 24.91
C PRO A 7 -3.88 8.16 25.67
N PRO A 8 -2.87 7.59 26.36
CA PRO A 8 -1.96 8.34 27.22
C PRO A 8 -1.21 9.41 26.42
N CYS A 9 -1.29 10.65 26.92
CA CYS A 9 -0.66 11.83 26.36
C CYS A 9 0.87 11.69 26.47
N MET A 10 1.54 11.21 25.42
CA MET A 10 3.00 11.21 25.35
C MET A 10 3.51 12.66 25.23
N GLY A 11 4.13 13.15 26.31
CA GLY A 11 5.20 14.16 26.33
C GLY A 11 4.90 15.54 25.71
N GLY A 12 4.52 16.49 26.56
CA GLY A 12 4.39 17.91 26.20
C GLY A 12 5.75 18.56 25.89
N GLY A 13 6.05 18.69 24.60
CA GLY A 13 7.22 19.44 24.09
C GLY A 13 7.33 19.50 22.56
N THR A 14 6.43 18.83 21.83
CA THR A 14 6.48 18.65 20.37
C THR A 14 5.91 19.82 19.57
N TRP A 15 4.92 20.53 20.09
CA TRP A 15 4.18 21.54 19.33
C TRP A 15 5.03 22.74 18.91
N LYS A 16 5.87 23.25 19.82
CA LYS A 16 6.80 24.37 19.54
C LYS A 16 7.80 24.00 18.45
N LYS A 17 8.41 22.81 18.58
CA LYS A 17 9.34 22.26 17.58
C LYS A 17 8.69 22.00 16.21
N VAL A 18 7.44 21.54 16.20
CA VAL A 18 6.68 21.36 14.95
C VAL A 18 6.33 22.70 14.31
N GLU A 19 5.98 23.71 15.12
CA GLU A 19 5.70 25.06 14.64
C GLU A 19 6.94 25.70 13.99
N GLU A 20 8.10 25.58 14.64
CA GLU A 20 9.39 26.05 14.12
C GLU A 20 9.73 25.44 12.74
N ILE A 21 9.45 24.14 12.56
CA ILE A 21 9.64 23.45 11.26
C ILE A 21 8.70 24.00 10.19
N ARG A 22 7.48 24.43 10.52
CA ARG A 22 6.54 24.98 9.53
C ARG A 22 6.99 26.34 9.00
N HIS A 23 7.64 27.15 9.84
CA HIS A 23 8.11 28.49 9.49
C HIS A 23 9.52 28.52 8.89
N GLN A 24 10.18 27.36 8.79
CA GLN A 24 11.51 27.26 8.17
C GLN A 24 11.46 27.53 6.65
N THR A 25 12.45 28.25 6.14
CA THR A 25 12.55 28.64 4.72
C THR A 25 12.50 27.42 3.80
N GLY A 26 11.59 27.43 2.80
CA GLY A 26 11.37 26.33 1.87
C GLY A 26 10.35 25.26 2.33
N MET A 27 9.95 25.24 3.61
CA MET A 27 8.98 24.25 4.09
C MET A 27 7.58 24.50 3.54
N LYS A 28 7.18 25.76 3.37
CA LYS A 28 5.88 26.14 2.79
C LYS A 28 5.63 25.49 1.43
N GLU A 29 6.62 25.48 0.54
CA GLU A 29 6.52 24.86 -0.78
C GLU A 29 6.45 23.32 -0.70
N ILE A 30 7.20 22.72 0.22
CA ILE A 30 7.16 21.27 0.45
C ILE A 30 5.78 20.87 0.98
N TYR A 31 5.20 21.64 1.91
CA TYR A 31 3.85 21.40 2.42
C TYR A 31 2.77 21.56 1.33
N GLN A 32 2.93 22.52 0.41
CA GLN A 32 2.07 22.65 -0.77
C GLN A 32 2.15 21.41 -1.68
N LYS A 33 3.36 20.98 -2.05
CA LYS A 33 3.57 19.77 -2.88
C LYS A 33 3.04 18.50 -2.22
N ARG A 34 3.13 18.41 -0.88
CA ARG A 34 2.57 17.27 -0.13
C ARG A 34 1.06 17.23 -0.23
N LYS A 35 0.36 18.36 -0.10
CA LYS A 35 -1.10 18.43 -0.26
C LYS A 35 -1.53 17.86 -1.61
N GLU A 36 -0.94 18.37 -2.70
CA GLU A 36 -1.25 17.89 -4.04
C GLU A 36 -0.94 16.40 -4.22
N THR A 37 0.17 15.93 -3.67
CA THR A 37 0.54 14.50 -3.76
C THR A 37 -0.46 13.62 -3.03
N ILE A 38 -0.93 14.06 -1.86
CA ILE A 38 -1.97 13.35 -1.10
C ILE A 38 -3.25 13.27 -1.92
N GLU A 39 -3.71 14.40 -2.49
CA GLU A 39 -4.92 14.43 -3.32
C GLU A 39 -4.80 13.50 -4.54
N ARG A 40 -3.65 13.47 -5.23
CA ARG A 40 -3.40 12.53 -6.35
C ARG A 40 -3.46 11.07 -5.91
N VAL A 41 -2.85 10.71 -4.78
CA VAL A 41 -2.88 9.32 -4.28
C VAL A 41 -4.30 8.92 -3.89
N PHE A 42 -5.09 9.83 -3.32
CA PHE A 42 -6.50 9.56 -3.02
C PHE A 42 -7.34 9.40 -4.29
N ALA A 43 -7.10 10.21 -5.33
CA ALA A 43 -7.75 10.05 -6.63
C ALA A 43 -7.40 8.69 -7.26
N ASP A 44 -6.10 8.34 -7.30
CA ASP A 44 -5.62 7.06 -7.80
C ASP A 44 -6.24 5.87 -7.03
N GLY A 45 -6.34 5.99 -5.70
CA GLY A 45 -6.96 4.96 -4.90
C GLY A 45 -8.45 4.76 -5.22
N LYS A 46 -9.18 5.84 -5.51
CA LYS A 46 -10.60 5.77 -5.88
C LYS A 46 -10.79 5.15 -7.27
N GLU A 47 -9.99 5.53 -8.25
CA GLU A 47 -10.14 5.09 -9.65
C GLU A 47 -9.51 3.72 -9.91
N LYS A 48 -8.26 3.49 -9.47
CA LYS A 48 -7.48 2.29 -9.82
C LYS A 48 -7.61 1.17 -8.80
N HIS A 49 -7.91 1.51 -7.55
CA HIS A 49 -7.95 0.56 -6.44
C HIS A 49 -9.36 0.35 -5.87
N GLY A 50 -10.39 0.87 -6.54
CA GLY A 50 -11.78 0.58 -6.19
C GLY A 50 -12.25 1.17 -4.86
N MET A 51 -11.54 2.15 -4.28
CA MET A 51 -11.90 2.78 -2.99
C MET A 51 -13.15 3.69 -3.07
N ARG A 52 -13.92 3.64 -4.16
CA ARG A 52 -15.19 4.37 -4.29
C ARG A 52 -16.27 3.80 -3.37
N TYR A 53 -16.21 2.49 -3.12
CA TYR A 53 -17.10 1.78 -2.20
C TYR A 53 -16.29 0.79 -1.35
N THR A 54 -16.72 0.60 -0.10
CA THR A 54 -16.11 -0.40 0.79
C THR A 54 -16.75 -1.75 0.55
N GLN A 55 -15.98 -2.75 0.15
CA GLN A 55 -16.50 -4.11 -0.11
C GLN A 55 -16.80 -4.86 1.19
N TYR A 56 -16.03 -4.59 2.25
CA TYR A 56 -16.17 -5.25 3.55
C TYR A 56 -17.12 -4.52 4.49
N ARG A 57 -17.83 -5.27 5.33
CA ARG A 57 -18.60 -4.74 6.46
C ARG A 57 -17.76 -4.69 7.72
N GLY A 58 -17.85 -3.57 8.45
CA GLY A 58 -17.15 -3.33 9.71
C GLY A 58 -15.85 -2.54 9.56
N LEU A 59 -15.62 -1.62 10.50
CA LEU A 59 -14.50 -0.67 10.47
C LEU A 59 -13.13 -1.37 10.49
N ALA A 60 -12.99 -2.47 11.25
CA ALA A 60 -11.73 -3.20 11.38
C ALA A 60 -11.26 -3.80 10.04
N LYS A 61 -12.17 -4.40 9.26
CA LYS A 61 -11.82 -5.02 7.97
C LYS A 61 -11.46 -3.96 6.92
N VAL A 62 -12.24 -2.88 6.86
CA VAL A 62 -11.99 -1.75 5.94
C VAL A 62 -10.67 -1.06 6.25
N THR A 63 -10.34 -0.87 7.53
CA THR A 63 -9.08 -0.24 7.94
C THR A 63 -7.86 -1.10 7.59
N MET A 64 -7.92 -2.43 7.80
CA MET A 64 -6.83 -3.33 7.39
C MET A 64 -6.57 -3.26 5.87
N GLU A 65 -7.62 -3.33 5.05
CA GLU A 65 -7.51 -3.23 3.60
C GLU A 65 -6.92 -1.90 3.15
N LEU A 66 -7.42 -0.79 3.66
CA LEU A 66 -6.88 0.54 3.38
C LEU A 66 -5.41 0.64 3.77
N THR A 67 -5.06 0.19 4.99
CA THR A 67 -3.68 0.26 5.46
C THR A 67 -2.73 -0.56 4.60
N LEU A 68 -3.13 -1.76 4.19
CA LEU A 68 -2.36 -2.60 3.27
C LEU A 68 -2.20 -1.93 1.91
N LEU A 69 -3.28 -1.35 1.36
CA LEU A 69 -3.25 -0.67 0.08
C LEU A 69 -2.29 0.52 0.08
N PHE A 70 -2.38 1.39 1.09
CA PHE A 70 -1.46 2.52 1.24
C PHE A 70 -0.03 2.05 1.52
N ALA A 71 0.17 0.96 2.27
CA ALA A 71 1.49 0.37 2.46
C ALA A 71 2.10 -0.07 1.12
N CYS A 72 1.35 -0.79 0.28
CA CYS A 72 1.77 -1.21 -1.05
C CYS A 72 2.10 -0.03 -1.97
N MET A 73 1.30 1.04 -1.94
CA MET A 73 1.59 2.26 -2.71
C MET A 73 2.88 2.95 -2.25
N ASN A 74 3.14 2.97 -0.94
CA ASN A 74 4.40 3.49 -0.39
C ASN A 74 5.60 2.61 -0.78
N LEU A 75 5.46 1.28 -0.73
CA LEU A 75 6.49 0.34 -1.15
C LEU A 75 6.82 0.50 -2.64
N LYS A 76 5.81 0.66 -3.50
CA LYS A 76 5.99 0.96 -4.93
C LYS A 76 6.83 2.23 -5.13
N LYS A 77 6.55 3.29 -4.36
CA LYS A 77 7.31 4.54 -4.42
C LYS A 77 8.77 4.33 -3.99
N LEU A 78 9.01 3.56 -2.93
CA LEU A 78 10.36 3.22 -2.47
C LEU A 78 11.13 2.39 -3.50
N ALA A 79 10.49 1.40 -4.13
CA ALA A 79 11.09 0.59 -5.18
C ALA A 79 11.50 1.44 -6.39
N ILE A 80 10.62 2.34 -6.86
CA ILE A 80 10.92 3.28 -7.95
C ILE A 80 12.08 4.22 -7.56
N TRP A 81 12.09 4.71 -6.32
CA TRP A 81 13.18 5.58 -5.85
C TRP A 81 14.52 4.84 -5.80
N LYS A 82 14.54 3.60 -5.28
CA LYS A 82 15.72 2.74 -5.24
C LYS A 82 16.23 2.41 -6.65
N TRP A 83 15.32 2.13 -7.58
CA TRP A 83 15.64 1.90 -9.00
C TRP A 83 16.28 3.14 -9.63
N ARG A 84 15.67 4.33 -9.46
CA ARG A 84 16.18 5.59 -10.00
C ARG A 84 17.53 6.00 -9.41
N LYS A 85 17.83 5.59 -8.17
CA LYS A 85 19.13 5.80 -7.52
C LYS A 85 20.21 4.78 -7.92
N GLY A 86 19.93 3.89 -8.88
CA GLY A 86 20.90 2.93 -9.41
C GLY A 86 21.02 1.64 -8.59
N GLY A 87 20.16 1.40 -7.61
CA GLY A 87 20.25 0.25 -6.69
C GLY A 87 19.91 -1.12 -7.28
N LEU A 88 19.53 -1.19 -8.57
CA LEU A 88 19.20 -2.43 -9.27
C LEU A 88 19.97 -2.59 -10.59
N ARG A 89 21.17 -2.00 -10.71
CA ARG A 89 21.99 -2.08 -11.93
C ARG A 89 22.78 -3.38 -12.11
N ASN A 90 22.55 -4.40 -11.28
CA ASN A 90 23.15 -5.74 -11.42
C ASN A 90 22.08 -6.85 -11.41
N PRO A 91 21.44 -7.20 -12.54
CA PRO A 91 20.76 -8.47 -12.68
C PRO A 91 21.80 -9.55 -13.07
N CYS A 92 22.70 -9.89 -12.16
CA CYS A 92 23.67 -10.98 -12.32
C CYS A 92 23.93 -11.50 -10.90
N SER A 93 23.33 -12.59 -10.42
CA SER A 93 23.59 -13.98 -10.88
C SER A 93 22.41 -14.95 -10.65
N PHE A 94 21.16 -14.49 -10.54
CA PHE A 94 20.03 -15.34 -10.14
C PHE A 94 19.36 -16.13 -11.30
N VAL A 95 19.82 -15.96 -12.54
CA VAL A 95 19.17 -16.55 -13.74
C VAL A 95 19.70 -17.95 -14.09
N TRP A 96 20.71 -18.47 -13.36
CA TRP A 96 21.37 -19.73 -13.73
C TRP A 96 21.00 -20.97 -12.88
N ILE A 97 20.16 -20.83 -11.85
CA ILE A 97 19.76 -21.96 -10.99
C ILE A 97 18.33 -22.45 -11.29
N PHE A 98 17.48 -21.62 -11.90
CA PHE A 98 16.05 -21.92 -12.08
C PHE A 98 15.66 -22.49 -13.46
N GLU A 99 16.62 -22.66 -14.39
CA GLU A 99 16.38 -23.28 -15.70
C GLU A 99 15.88 -24.74 -15.60
N PRO A 100 16.53 -25.66 -14.85
CA PRO A 100 16.13 -27.08 -14.88
C PRO A 100 14.79 -27.36 -14.17
N ILE A 101 14.37 -26.53 -13.20
CA ILE A 101 13.11 -26.72 -12.47
C ILE A 101 11.92 -26.25 -13.32
N TYR A 102 12.05 -25.11 -14.03
CA TYR A 102 10.98 -24.57 -14.85
C TYR A 102 10.62 -25.49 -16.02
N PHE A 103 11.62 -26.11 -16.66
CA PHE A 103 11.40 -27.06 -17.75
C PHE A 103 10.64 -28.33 -17.30
N TYR A 104 10.94 -28.83 -16.09
CA TYR A 104 10.27 -30.01 -15.52
C TYR A 104 8.80 -29.77 -15.18
N ILE A 105 8.45 -28.57 -14.68
CA ILE A 105 7.06 -28.21 -14.33
C ILE A 105 6.22 -27.99 -15.58
N LYS A 106 6.79 -27.39 -16.64
CA LYS A 106 6.10 -27.17 -17.93
C LYS A 106 5.74 -28.46 -18.69
N PHE A 107 6.51 -29.55 -18.50
CA PHE A 107 6.25 -30.83 -19.18
C PHE A 107 5.19 -31.70 -18.48
N LYS A 108 4.92 -31.47 -17.19
CA LYS A 108 3.96 -32.26 -16.38
C LYS A 108 2.59 -31.60 -16.20
N MET A 109 2.43 -30.30 -16.49
CA MET A 109 1.16 -29.59 -16.34
C MET A 109 0.85 -28.77 -17.59
N VAL A 110 -0.10 -29.26 -18.39
CA VAL A 110 -1.10 -28.57 -19.23
C VAL A 110 -1.43 -29.49 -20.41
N PRO A 111 -2.69 -29.99 -20.51
CA PRO A 111 -3.78 -29.11 -20.91
C PRO A 111 -5.09 -29.32 -20.13
N GLY A 112 -5.79 -28.21 -19.84
CA GLY A 112 -7.22 -28.24 -19.50
C GLY A 112 -7.55 -27.86 -18.06
N ALA A 113 -7.84 -26.58 -17.84
CA ALA A 113 -8.85 -26.10 -16.88
C ALA A 113 -8.91 -24.57 -16.98
N SER A 114 -9.64 -24.10 -17.99
CA SER A 114 -10.24 -22.78 -18.01
C SER A 114 -11.32 -22.69 -16.93
N HIS A 115 -11.08 -21.96 -15.84
CA HIS A 115 -12.12 -21.19 -15.15
C HIS A 115 -11.47 -20.14 -14.24
N GLN A 116 -11.53 -18.87 -14.64
CA GLN A 116 -11.29 -17.76 -13.72
C GLN A 116 -12.57 -17.59 -12.91
N GLU A 117 -12.71 -18.35 -11.83
CA GLU A 117 -13.71 -18.03 -10.79
C GLU A 117 -13.33 -16.67 -10.19
N PRO A 118 -14.21 -15.66 -10.21
CA PRO A 118 -14.04 -14.52 -9.33
C PRO A 118 -14.13 -15.03 -7.89
N PHE A 119 -13.08 -14.77 -7.11
CA PHE A 119 -13.06 -15.02 -5.68
C PHE A 119 -14.10 -14.12 -4.99
N CYS A 120 -15.35 -14.54 -5.01
CA CYS A 120 -16.42 -14.00 -4.20
C CYS A 120 -16.21 -14.54 -2.79
N LEU A 121 -15.61 -13.73 -1.90
CA LEU A 121 -15.69 -13.99 -0.46
C LEU A 121 -17.17 -14.09 -0.09
N GLN A 122 -17.55 -15.27 0.38
CA GLN A 122 -18.88 -15.64 0.88
C GLN A 122 -19.64 -14.46 1.48
N SER A 123 -20.83 -14.22 0.94
CA SER A 123 -21.93 -13.63 1.68
C SER A 123 -22.28 -14.56 2.84
N GLU A 124 -22.02 -14.15 4.08
CA GLU A 124 -22.71 -14.76 5.21
C GLU A 124 -24.19 -14.37 5.18
N PRO A 125 -25.12 -15.31 5.44
CA PRO A 125 -26.54 -15.01 5.54
C PRO A 125 -26.81 -14.19 6.81
N VAL A 126 -27.50 -13.06 6.66
CA VAL A 126 -28.10 -12.34 7.79
C VAL A 126 -29.41 -13.04 8.13
N SER A 127 -29.42 -13.75 9.26
CA SER A 127 -30.62 -14.06 10.06
C SER A 127 -31.03 -12.85 10.90
#